data_AF-A0AAW1LTM2-F1
#
_entry.id   AF-A0AAW1LTM2-F1
#
_cell.length_a   1.000
_cell.length_b   1.000
_cell.length_c   1.000
_cell.angle_alpha   90.00
_cell.angle_beta   90.00
_cell.angle_gamma   90.00
#
_symmetry.space_group_name_H-M   'P 1'
#
loop_
_entity.id
_entity.type
_entity.pdbx_description
1 polymer ?
#
loop_
_entity_poly.entity_id
_entity_poly.type
_entity_poly.pdbx_seq_one_letter_code
_entity_poly.pdbx_strand_id
1 'polypeptide(L)'
;MKFTPKYFMVPNTADIFRNSIHINGKVTRELLHRIILLSGSGLSPWALQRDPLFVKRRVAEHTGCHGDLLKDDMAPCLRLTQLNQLLSVSVDPPRFLPGFAPFIDGTILLNPTTPPPATNSPTVATSAGYELADFPERDLLFTLTSTESYLDLSAQDLEFGFNETRRDRILRTYVRNSYYYHLNEIFSTLKNEYTDWEKPVQNPLSVRDATLEVLSDGHTAAPLIRIGYLHALRGGKTFFLHFLHQSGERDFPQVRKHMYIRK
;
A
#
# COMPACT_ATOMS: atom_id res chain seq x y z
N MET A 1 23.45 21.64 -19.43
CA MET A 1 23.38 21.08 -18.06
C MET A 1 22.25 20.07 -18.02
N LYS A 2 22.55 18.77 -17.98
CA LYS A 2 21.53 17.73 -17.80
C LYS A 2 21.15 17.68 -16.31
N PHE A 3 19.94 18.08 -15.98
CA PHE A 3 19.36 17.87 -14.65
C PHE A 3 19.06 16.37 -14.49
N THR A 4 20.00 15.60 -13.97
CA THR A 4 19.72 14.25 -13.46
C THR A 4 19.15 14.41 -12.05
N PRO A 5 17.92 13.94 -11.74
CA PRO A 5 17.40 14.00 -10.38
C PRO A 5 18.27 13.08 -9.50
N LYS A 6 19.05 13.67 -8.57
CA LYS A 6 19.95 12.93 -7.66
C LYS A 6 19.22 12.23 -6.50
N TYR A 7 17.93 12.52 -6.31
CA TYR A 7 17.12 12.06 -5.19
C TYR A 7 15.72 11.75 -5.67
N PHE A 8 15.15 10.64 -5.21
CA PHE A 8 13.77 10.28 -5.46
C PHE A 8 13.07 10.07 -4.11
N MET A 9 12.11 10.95 -3.81
CA MET A 9 11.37 10.99 -2.56
C MET A 9 9.92 10.63 -2.87
N VAL A 10 9.38 9.66 -2.15
CA VAL A 10 7.99 9.22 -2.26
C VAL A 10 7.24 9.78 -1.04
N PRO A 11 6.49 10.91 -1.16
CA PRO A 11 6.07 11.64 0.03
C PRO A 11 4.75 11.19 0.66
N ASN A 12 3.88 10.43 -0.01
CA ASN A 12 2.54 10.12 0.52
C ASN A 12 1.90 8.89 -0.16
N THR A 13 0.83 8.37 0.45
CA THR A 13 -0.06 7.31 -0.08
C THR A 13 -0.45 7.53 -1.54
N ALA A 14 -0.71 8.78 -1.96
CA ALA A 14 -1.05 9.16 -3.34
C ALA A 14 0.15 9.27 -4.31
N ASP A 15 1.39 9.38 -3.82
CA ASP A 15 2.60 9.51 -4.64
C ASP A 15 3.38 8.20 -4.83
N ILE A 16 2.99 7.14 -4.11
CA ILE A 16 3.47 5.77 -4.34
C ILE A 16 3.04 5.26 -5.72
N PHE A 17 1.92 5.78 -6.23
CA PHE A 17 1.31 5.46 -7.51
C PHE A 17 2.22 5.67 -8.73
N ARG A 18 3.20 6.60 -8.68
CA ARG A 18 4.16 6.79 -9.80
C ARG A 18 5.42 5.92 -9.71
N ASN A 19 5.75 5.40 -8.54
CA ASN A 19 7.16 5.23 -8.15
C ASN A 19 7.59 3.77 -7.99
N SER A 20 6.69 2.86 -7.62
CA SER A 20 6.93 1.40 -7.67
C SER A 20 7.28 0.93 -9.09
N ILE A 21 6.68 1.58 -10.10
CA ILE A 21 6.92 1.35 -11.53
C ILE A 21 8.35 1.77 -11.94
N HIS A 22 8.85 2.88 -11.38
CA HIS A 22 10.13 3.49 -11.76
C HIS A 22 11.36 2.80 -11.16
N ILE A 23 11.21 1.90 -10.19
CA ILE A 23 12.40 1.26 -9.58
C ILE A 23 12.82 0.01 -10.37
N ASN A 24 11.87 -0.72 -10.94
CA ASN A 24 12.13 -2.00 -11.63
C ASN A 24 12.02 -1.92 -13.17
N GLY A 25 11.49 -0.83 -13.71
CA GLY A 25 11.48 -0.60 -15.16
C GLY A 25 12.90 -0.55 -15.74
N LYS A 26 13.15 -1.29 -16.83
CA LYS A 26 14.47 -1.33 -17.50
C LYS A 26 15.01 0.06 -17.85
N VAL A 27 14.12 1.02 -18.13
CA VAL A 27 14.45 2.40 -18.57
C VAL A 27 15.01 3.27 -17.43
N THR A 28 14.69 2.97 -16.17
CA THR A 28 15.03 3.81 -15.01
C THR A 28 16.17 3.24 -14.18
N ARG A 29 16.62 2.01 -14.49
CA ARG A 29 17.75 1.34 -13.83
C ARG A 29 19.09 2.07 -13.94
N GLU A 30 19.22 3.08 -14.78
CA GLU A 30 20.46 3.89 -14.87
C GLU A 30 20.29 5.33 -14.35
N LEU A 31 19.06 5.74 -14.02
CA LEU A 31 18.76 7.16 -13.72
C LEU A 31 18.77 7.50 -12.23
N LEU A 32 18.58 6.50 -11.36
CA LEU A 32 18.42 6.69 -9.91
C LEU A 32 19.50 5.97 -9.12
N HIS A 33 20.10 6.66 -8.13
CA HIS A 33 21.16 6.11 -7.27
C HIS A 33 20.71 5.87 -5.81
N ARG A 34 19.65 6.56 -5.37
CA ARG A 34 19.10 6.43 -4.01
C ARG A 34 17.59 6.48 -4.04
N ILE A 35 16.96 5.74 -3.15
CA ILE A 35 15.51 5.61 -3.03
C ILE A 35 15.11 5.97 -1.60
N ILE A 36 14.14 6.87 -1.47
CA ILE A 36 13.54 7.23 -0.18
C ILE A 36 12.05 6.87 -0.23
N LEU A 37 11.63 5.90 0.59
CA LEU A 37 10.24 5.48 0.74
C LEU A 37 9.67 6.03 2.05
N LEU A 38 8.62 6.84 1.99
CA LEU A 38 7.95 7.35 3.19
C LEU A 38 6.56 6.73 3.27
N SER A 39 6.27 6.02 4.37
CA SER A 39 4.91 5.58 4.70
C SER A 39 4.22 4.79 3.58
N GLY A 40 4.98 3.97 2.85
CA GLY A 40 4.42 2.98 1.95
C GLY A 40 5.38 2.43 0.90
N SER A 41 4.91 1.40 0.20
CA SER A 41 5.76 0.51 -0.58
C SER A 41 5.00 -0.08 -1.76
N GLY A 42 5.71 -0.57 -2.78
CA GLY A 42 5.09 -1.32 -3.89
C GLY A 42 4.42 -2.63 -3.45
N LEU A 43 4.70 -3.13 -2.24
CA LEU A 43 4.08 -4.34 -1.68
C LEU A 43 2.78 -4.06 -0.92
N SER A 44 2.44 -2.79 -0.72
CA SER A 44 1.23 -2.42 0.00
C SER A 44 -0.03 -2.84 -0.77
N PRO A 45 -1.11 -3.29 -0.11
CA PRO A 45 -2.33 -3.76 -0.78
C PRO A 45 -2.97 -2.74 -1.74
N TRP A 46 -2.74 -1.45 -1.47
CA TRP A 46 -3.24 -0.30 -2.21
C TRP A 46 -2.26 0.21 -3.28
N ALA A 47 -1.09 -0.41 -3.47
CA ALA A 47 -0.09 0.08 -4.42
C ALA A 47 -0.35 -0.34 -5.87
N LEU A 48 -1.07 -1.45 -6.09
CA LEU A 48 -1.33 -2.02 -7.42
C LEU A 48 -2.83 -2.29 -7.63
N GLN A 49 -3.30 -2.03 -8.84
CA GLN A 49 -4.65 -2.39 -9.29
C GLN A 49 -4.69 -3.89 -9.60
N ARG A 50 -5.57 -4.60 -8.89
CA ARG A 50 -5.79 -6.04 -9.02
C ARG A 50 -6.76 -6.39 -10.16
N ASP A 51 -7.70 -5.51 -10.46
CA ASP A 51 -8.66 -5.65 -11.56
C ASP A 51 -8.63 -4.41 -12.46
N PRO A 52 -7.65 -4.30 -13.38
CA PRO A 52 -7.57 -3.17 -14.30
C PRO A 52 -8.74 -3.14 -15.30
N LEU A 53 -9.40 -4.28 -15.54
CA LEU A 53 -10.55 -4.36 -16.43
C LEU A 53 -11.80 -3.73 -15.81
N PHE A 54 -11.99 -3.86 -14.49
CA PHE A 54 -13.03 -3.12 -13.77
C PHE A 54 -12.88 -1.61 -13.96
N VAL A 55 -11.65 -1.09 -13.80
CA VAL A 55 -11.35 0.33 -14.00
C VAL A 55 -11.61 0.74 -15.46
N LYS A 56 -11.11 -0.05 -16.42
CA LYS A 56 -11.31 0.20 -17.86
C LYS A 56 -12.80 0.25 -18.21
N ARG A 57 -13.61 -0.67 -17.68
CA ARG A 57 -15.07 -0.69 -17.86
C ARG A 57 -15.71 0.59 -17.31
N ARG A 58 -15.33 1.02 -16.11
CA ARG A 58 -15.91 2.21 -15.49
C ARG A 58 -15.62 3.48 -16.26
N VAL A 59 -14.39 3.60 -16.77
CA VAL A 59 -13.99 4.70 -17.67
C VAL A 59 -14.81 4.68 -18.95
N ALA A 60 -14.98 3.51 -19.58
CA ALA A 60 -15.77 3.36 -20.81
C ALA A 60 -17.23 3.81 -20.61
N GLU A 61 -17.87 3.36 -19.52
CA GLU A 61 -19.25 3.73 -19.18
C GLU A 61 -19.44 5.24 -19.00
N HIS A 62 -18.50 5.92 -18.34
CA HIS A 62 -18.61 7.36 -18.05
C HIS A 62 -18.25 8.24 -19.24
N THR A 63 -17.35 7.77 -20.10
CA THR A 63 -16.86 8.53 -21.26
C THR A 63 -17.66 8.28 -22.53
N GLY A 64 -18.47 7.22 -22.57
CA GLY A 64 -19.18 6.78 -23.78
C GLY A 64 -18.26 6.09 -24.80
N CYS A 65 -17.00 5.82 -24.45
CA CYS A 65 -16.07 5.09 -25.30
C CYS A 65 -16.35 3.58 -25.21
N HIS A 66 -17.18 3.08 -26.13
CA HIS A 66 -17.55 1.66 -26.21
C HIS A 66 -16.58 0.85 -27.07
N GLY A 67 -16.48 -0.46 -26.79
CA GLY A 67 -15.63 -1.41 -27.51
C GLY A 67 -15.47 -2.72 -26.74
N ASP A 68 -14.72 -3.67 -27.30
CA ASP A 68 -14.25 -4.87 -26.59
C ASP A 68 -13.16 -4.48 -25.59
N LEU A 69 -13.50 -4.49 -24.30
CA LEU A 69 -12.59 -4.09 -23.22
C LEU A 69 -11.32 -4.96 -23.12
N LEU A 70 -11.31 -6.18 -23.68
CA LEU A 70 -10.13 -7.05 -23.65
C LEU A 70 -9.20 -6.81 -24.83
N LYS A 71 -9.74 -6.47 -26.00
CA LYS A 71 -8.98 -6.43 -27.26
C LYS A 71 -8.76 -5.02 -27.78
N ASP A 72 -9.72 -4.12 -27.56
CA ASP A 72 -9.70 -2.80 -28.18
C ASP A 72 -8.88 -1.81 -27.35
N ASP A 73 -8.07 -1.02 -28.05
CA ASP A 73 -7.44 0.17 -27.49
C ASP A 73 -8.47 1.31 -27.47
N MET A 74 -8.84 1.74 -26.26
CA MET A 74 -9.78 2.85 -26.07
C MET A 74 -9.11 4.22 -26.15
N ALA A 75 -7.76 4.29 -26.17
CA ALA A 75 -7.02 5.53 -26.14
C ALA A 75 -7.38 6.49 -27.30
N PRO A 76 -7.64 6.05 -28.55
CA PRO A 76 -8.08 6.95 -29.61
C PRO A 76 -9.39 7.69 -29.28
N CYS A 77 -10.38 7.00 -28.70
CA CYS A 77 -11.64 7.61 -28.27
C CYS A 77 -11.44 8.55 -27.08
N LEU A 78 -10.72 8.08 -26.04
CA LEU A 78 -10.49 8.87 -24.82
C LEU A 78 -9.75 10.17 -25.08
N ARG A 79 -8.87 10.23 -26.09
CA ARG A 79 -8.17 11.46 -26.50
C ARG A 79 -9.10 12.50 -27.12
N LEU A 80 -10.29 12.12 -27.59
CA LEU A 80 -11.31 13.02 -28.13
C LEU A 80 -12.29 13.51 -27.04
N THR A 81 -12.30 12.87 -25.88
CA THR A 81 -13.14 13.24 -24.73
C THR A 81 -12.62 14.52 -24.07
N GLN A 82 -13.53 15.39 -23.63
CA GLN A 82 -13.14 16.61 -22.92
C GLN A 82 -12.47 16.29 -21.58
N LEU A 83 -11.46 17.08 -21.20
CA LEU A 83 -10.69 16.86 -19.98
C LEU A 83 -11.55 16.86 -18.71
N ASN A 84 -12.54 17.75 -18.63
CA ASN A 84 -13.48 17.80 -17.50
C ASN A 84 -14.26 16.49 -17.35
N GLN A 85 -14.68 15.87 -18.45
CA GLN A 85 -15.38 14.59 -18.45
C GLN A 85 -14.45 13.47 -18.01
N LEU A 86 -13.20 13.45 -18.48
CA LEU A 86 -12.18 12.49 -18.03
C LEU A 86 -11.88 12.60 -16.52
N LEU A 87 -11.76 13.82 -16.01
CA LEU A 87 -11.51 14.08 -14.58
C LEU A 87 -12.75 13.80 -13.70
N SER A 88 -13.95 13.82 -14.30
CA SER A 88 -15.19 13.50 -13.59
C SER A 88 -15.43 11.98 -13.40
N VAL A 89 -14.63 11.14 -14.06
CA VAL A 89 -14.75 9.69 -13.93
C VAL A 89 -14.41 9.27 -12.50
N SER A 90 -15.42 8.78 -11.79
CA SER A 90 -15.26 8.23 -10.45
C SER A 90 -15.26 6.71 -10.48
N VAL A 91 -14.15 6.14 -10.01
CA VAL A 91 -14.02 4.72 -9.68
C VAL A 91 -14.27 4.62 -8.18
N ASP A 92 -15.23 3.80 -7.79
CA ASP A 92 -15.53 3.50 -6.38
C ASP A 92 -14.85 2.17 -6.01
N PRO A 93 -13.55 2.18 -5.64
CA PRO A 93 -12.84 0.96 -5.32
C PRO A 93 -13.36 0.38 -4.00
N PRO A 94 -13.30 -0.95 -3.83
CA PRO A 94 -13.51 -1.55 -2.52
C PRO A 94 -12.56 -0.92 -1.49
N ARG A 95 -13.05 -0.73 -0.26
CA ARG A 95 -12.24 -0.15 0.83
C ARG A 95 -10.88 -0.84 0.94
N PHE A 96 -9.82 -0.04 1.15
CA PHE A 96 -8.42 -0.48 1.25
C PHE A 96 -7.74 -0.89 -0.05
N LEU A 97 -8.46 -0.87 -1.18
CA LEU A 97 -7.91 -1.11 -2.50
C LEU A 97 -7.85 0.21 -3.30
N PRO A 98 -6.97 0.30 -4.31
CA PRO A 98 -6.85 1.51 -5.09
C PRO A 98 -7.93 1.58 -6.19
N GLY A 99 -8.29 2.80 -6.57
CA GLY A 99 -9.06 3.09 -7.78
C GLY A 99 -8.16 3.05 -9.02
N PHE A 100 -7.69 4.21 -9.47
CA PHE A 100 -6.67 4.27 -10.51
C PHE A 100 -5.29 3.96 -9.93
N ALA A 101 -4.74 2.78 -10.24
CA ALA A 101 -3.41 2.37 -9.83
C ALA A 101 -2.64 1.66 -10.94
N PRO A 102 -1.30 1.59 -10.83
CA PRO A 102 -0.48 0.74 -11.69
C PRO A 102 -0.96 -0.70 -11.67
N PHE A 103 -0.85 -1.41 -12.78
CA PHE A 103 -1.14 -2.83 -12.87
C PHE A 103 0.02 -3.55 -13.55
N ILE A 104 0.09 -4.87 -13.35
CA ILE A 104 1.11 -5.71 -13.95
C ILE A 104 0.75 -5.88 -15.44
N ASP A 105 1.55 -5.27 -16.31
CA ASP A 105 1.31 -5.22 -17.76
C ASP A 105 2.27 -6.12 -18.55
N GLY A 106 3.29 -6.69 -17.89
CA GLY A 106 4.31 -7.52 -18.53
C GLY A 106 5.34 -6.74 -19.36
N THR A 107 5.29 -5.41 -19.39
CA THR A 107 6.26 -4.59 -20.13
C THR A 107 7.10 -3.70 -19.21
N ILE A 108 6.43 -2.95 -18.32
CA ILE A 108 7.08 -2.08 -17.35
C ILE A 108 7.11 -2.76 -15.98
N LEU A 109 5.99 -3.39 -15.61
CA LEU A 109 5.90 -4.26 -14.43
C LEU A 109 5.80 -5.70 -14.94
N LEU A 110 6.93 -6.40 -14.89
CA LEU A 110 6.98 -7.81 -15.24
C LEU A 110 6.15 -8.61 -14.24
N ASN A 111 5.39 -9.56 -14.75
CA ASN A 111 4.68 -10.52 -13.91
C ASN A 111 5.74 -11.44 -13.28
N PRO A 112 5.71 -11.71 -11.96
CA PRO A 112 6.65 -12.63 -11.31
C PRO A 112 6.37 -14.06 -11.74
N THR A 113 6.68 -14.39 -12.99
CA THR A 113 6.70 -15.75 -13.53
C THR A 113 8.05 -16.41 -13.28
N THR A 114 9.02 -15.69 -12.69
CA THR A 114 10.21 -16.33 -12.17
C THR A 114 9.83 -17.09 -10.89
N PRO A 115 9.90 -18.43 -10.88
CA PRO A 115 9.74 -19.16 -9.63
C PRO A 115 10.79 -18.63 -8.66
N PRO A 116 10.44 -18.46 -7.37
CA PRO A 116 11.40 -17.99 -6.41
C PRO A 116 12.63 -18.91 -6.41
N PRO A 117 13.86 -18.37 -6.27
CA PRO A 117 15.06 -19.18 -6.40
C PRO A 117 14.99 -20.37 -5.44
N ALA A 118 15.04 -21.59 -6.00
CA ALA A 118 15.08 -22.85 -5.27
C ALA A 118 16.45 -23.01 -4.61
N THR A 119 16.71 -22.24 -3.56
CA THR A 119 17.88 -22.34 -2.70
C THR A 119 17.45 -21.97 -1.30
N ASN A 120 18.14 -22.52 -0.30
CA ASN A 120 17.97 -22.41 1.16
C ASN A 120 17.83 -20.98 1.72
N SER A 121 16.89 -20.22 1.19
CA SER A 121 16.59 -18.83 1.46
C SER A 121 15.39 -18.80 2.40
N PRO A 122 15.33 -17.86 3.35
CA PRO A 122 14.17 -17.73 4.25
C PRO A 122 12.89 -17.64 3.41
N THR A 123 11.78 -18.21 3.89
CA THR A 123 10.46 -18.27 3.24
C THR A 123 9.91 -16.92 2.75
N VAL A 124 10.50 -15.81 3.21
CA VAL A 124 10.22 -14.44 2.77
C VAL A 124 10.87 -14.12 1.42
N ALA A 125 12.01 -14.70 1.07
CA ALA A 125 12.66 -14.50 -0.24
C ALA A 125 11.90 -15.18 -1.39
N THR A 126 10.98 -16.11 -1.07
CA THR A 126 10.18 -16.85 -2.05
C THR A 126 8.77 -16.29 -2.25
N SER A 127 8.47 -15.14 -1.62
CA SER A 127 7.11 -14.62 -1.51
C SER A 127 6.79 -13.55 -2.57
N ALA A 128 5.53 -13.46 -2.97
CA ALA A 128 5.06 -12.56 -4.03
C ALA A 128 5.54 -11.11 -3.82
N GLY A 129 6.12 -10.51 -4.86
CA GLY A 129 6.66 -9.15 -4.83
C GLY A 129 8.17 -9.05 -4.51
N TYR A 130 8.90 -10.16 -4.46
CA TYR A 130 10.37 -10.18 -4.37
C TYR A 130 11.09 -9.35 -5.45
N GLU A 131 10.50 -9.31 -6.66
CA GLU A 131 10.99 -8.51 -7.78
C GLU A 131 10.84 -7.01 -7.54
N LEU A 132 9.89 -6.60 -6.69
CA LEU A 132 9.70 -5.19 -6.37
C LEU A 132 10.87 -4.62 -5.56
N ALA A 133 11.67 -5.48 -4.92
CA ALA A 133 12.88 -5.14 -4.19
C ALA A 133 14.18 -5.37 -5.01
N ASP A 134 14.10 -5.55 -6.34
CA ASP A 134 15.25 -5.83 -7.21
C ASP A 134 16.08 -4.59 -7.57
N PHE A 135 16.68 -3.97 -6.55
CA PHE A 135 17.52 -2.79 -6.74
C PHE A 135 18.70 -2.66 -5.74
N PRO A 136 19.45 -3.74 -5.44
CA PRO A 136 20.45 -3.73 -4.37
C PRO A 136 21.59 -2.71 -4.56
N GLU A 137 21.84 -2.26 -5.79
CA GLU A 137 22.88 -1.28 -6.08
C GLU A 137 22.51 0.16 -5.65
N ARG A 138 21.29 0.39 -5.18
CA ARG A 138 20.81 1.71 -4.74
C ARG A 138 20.75 1.79 -3.24
N ASP A 139 21.14 2.92 -2.67
CA ASP A 139 20.91 3.17 -1.24
C ASP A 139 19.41 3.33 -0.99
N LEU A 140 18.86 2.57 -0.04
CA LEU A 140 17.47 2.64 0.38
C LEU A 140 17.37 3.31 1.75
N LEU A 141 16.58 4.36 1.86
CA LEU A 141 16.04 4.87 3.12
C LEU A 141 14.54 4.64 3.12
N PHE A 142 14.00 4.06 4.19
CA PHE A 142 12.56 3.99 4.37
C PHE A 142 12.12 4.44 5.75
N THR A 143 10.95 5.06 5.80
CA THR A 143 10.42 5.71 7.00
C THR A 143 8.99 5.26 7.29
N LEU A 144 8.71 5.04 8.57
CA LEU A 144 7.35 4.83 9.10
C LEU A 144 7.02 5.86 10.16
N THR A 145 5.73 6.06 10.40
CA THR A 145 5.15 6.77 11.53
C THR A 145 4.46 5.76 12.44
N SER A 146 4.12 6.17 13.67
CA SER A 146 3.41 5.27 14.61
C SER A 146 1.99 4.90 14.19
N THR A 147 1.34 5.69 13.33
CA THR A 147 -0.05 5.45 12.94
C THR A 147 -0.22 5.81 11.47
N GLU A 148 -0.06 4.81 10.62
CA GLU A 148 -0.15 4.94 9.16
C GLU A 148 -1.61 4.97 8.68
N SER A 149 -2.50 4.29 9.39
CA SER A 149 -3.90 4.11 9.01
C SER A 149 -4.85 5.17 9.56
N TYR A 150 -4.35 6.35 9.94
CA TYR A 150 -5.19 7.41 10.51
C TYR A 150 -6.36 7.78 9.57
N LEU A 151 -6.09 7.86 8.25
CA LEU A 151 -7.08 8.22 7.23
C LEU A 151 -8.05 7.07 6.86
N ASP A 152 -7.84 5.86 7.40
CA ASP A 152 -8.73 4.73 7.14
C ASP A 152 -10.04 4.79 7.95
N LEU A 153 -10.11 5.68 8.94
CA LEU A 153 -11.26 5.88 9.83
C LEU A 153 -11.92 7.24 9.57
N SER A 154 -13.23 7.33 9.83
CA SER A 154 -13.93 8.62 9.74
C SER A 154 -13.55 9.54 10.91
N ALA A 155 -13.74 10.85 10.76
CA ALA A 155 -13.51 11.82 11.84
C ALA A 155 -14.29 11.46 13.11
N GLN A 156 -15.53 10.97 12.97
CA GLN A 156 -16.35 10.53 14.11
C GLN A 156 -15.75 9.30 14.82
N ASP A 157 -15.21 8.34 14.06
CA ASP A 157 -14.56 7.15 14.63
C ASP A 157 -13.25 7.51 15.33
N LEU A 158 -12.53 8.47 14.78
CA LEU A 158 -11.32 9.00 15.37
C LEU A 158 -11.61 9.79 16.64
N GLU A 159 -12.71 10.52 16.71
CA GLU A 159 -13.05 11.34 17.89
C GLU A 159 -13.63 10.50 19.03
N PHE A 160 -14.63 9.67 18.75
CA PHE A 160 -15.41 8.98 19.80
C PHE A 160 -15.03 7.49 19.97
N GLY A 161 -14.25 6.93 19.05
CA GLY A 161 -14.00 5.50 19.01
C GLY A 161 -15.24 4.69 18.62
N PHE A 162 -15.15 3.37 18.73
CA PHE A 162 -16.25 2.47 18.37
C PHE A 162 -16.18 1.12 19.07
N ASN A 163 -17.28 0.38 19.03
CA ASN A 163 -17.37 -0.93 19.67
C ASN A 163 -16.72 -2.06 18.84
N GLU A 164 -16.58 -3.21 19.48
CA GLU A 164 -16.01 -4.42 18.87
C GLU A 164 -16.76 -4.89 17.62
N THR A 165 -18.09 -4.71 17.58
CA THR A 165 -18.89 -5.06 16.40
C THR A 165 -18.46 -4.25 15.17
N ARG A 166 -18.15 -2.96 15.35
CA ARG A 166 -17.64 -2.11 14.28
C ARG A 166 -16.21 -2.49 13.91
N ARG A 167 -15.33 -2.75 14.89
CA ARG A 167 -13.98 -3.32 14.64
C ARG A 167 -14.06 -4.56 13.77
N ASP A 168 -14.88 -5.54 14.15
CA ASP A 168 -14.96 -6.82 13.45
C ASP A 168 -15.46 -6.64 11.99
N ARG A 169 -16.35 -5.69 11.72
CA ARG A 169 -16.77 -5.32 10.36
C ARG A 169 -15.63 -4.70 9.55
N ILE A 170 -14.89 -3.78 10.16
CA ILE A 170 -13.72 -3.14 9.54
C ILE A 170 -12.67 -4.18 9.18
N LEU A 171 -12.29 -5.03 10.15
CA LEU A 171 -11.27 -6.05 9.98
C LEU A 171 -11.68 -7.14 8.98
N ARG A 172 -12.95 -7.59 8.97
CA ARG A 172 -13.42 -8.53 7.94
C ARG A 172 -13.36 -7.94 6.54
N THR A 173 -13.69 -6.65 6.40
CA THR A 173 -13.58 -5.94 5.12
C THR A 173 -12.12 -5.88 4.68
N TYR A 174 -11.22 -5.54 5.60
CA TYR A 174 -9.78 -5.53 5.36
C TYR A 174 -9.28 -6.90 4.91
N VAL A 175 -9.56 -7.96 5.67
CA VAL A 175 -9.08 -9.30 5.37
C VAL A 175 -9.61 -9.80 4.02
N ARG A 176 -10.91 -9.60 3.74
CA ARG A 176 -11.52 -10.01 2.47
C ARG A 176 -10.89 -9.31 1.26
N ASN A 177 -10.54 -8.04 1.41
CA ASN A 177 -10.02 -7.26 0.30
C ASN A 177 -8.50 -7.46 0.14
N SER A 178 -7.77 -7.74 1.23
CA SER A 178 -6.30 -7.87 1.21
C SER A 178 -5.82 -9.28 0.90
N TYR A 179 -6.57 -10.32 1.29
CA TYR A 179 -6.17 -11.74 1.17
C TYR A 179 -7.15 -12.56 0.32
N TYR A 180 -6.68 -13.70 -0.19
CA TYR A 180 -7.47 -14.61 -1.04
C TYR A 180 -7.89 -15.91 -0.34
N TYR A 181 -7.08 -16.39 0.59
CA TYR A 181 -7.24 -17.71 1.22
C TYR A 181 -7.27 -17.58 2.74
N HIS A 182 -7.88 -18.56 3.42
CA HIS A 182 -7.91 -18.65 4.89
C HIS A 182 -8.42 -17.39 5.60
N LEU A 183 -9.45 -16.75 5.03
CA LEU A 183 -9.94 -15.46 5.51
C LEU A 183 -10.42 -15.52 6.97
N ASN A 184 -11.02 -16.62 7.39
CA ASN A 184 -11.55 -16.77 8.74
C ASN A 184 -10.42 -16.95 9.78
N GLU A 185 -9.41 -17.71 9.42
CA GLU A 185 -8.23 -17.99 10.24
C GLU A 185 -7.37 -16.72 10.39
N ILE A 186 -7.14 -16.01 9.29
CA ILE A 186 -6.41 -14.73 9.29
C ILE A 186 -7.16 -13.71 10.15
N PHE A 187 -8.47 -13.55 9.95
CA PHE A 187 -9.29 -12.64 10.76
C PHE A 187 -9.20 -12.97 12.25
N SER A 188 -9.30 -14.25 12.61
CA SER A 188 -9.25 -14.69 14.01
C SER A 188 -7.87 -14.45 14.63
N THR A 189 -6.81 -14.66 13.86
CA THR A 189 -5.42 -14.42 14.29
C THR A 189 -5.17 -12.92 14.51
N LEU A 190 -5.57 -12.07 13.57
CA LEU A 190 -5.44 -10.61 13.71
C LEU A 190 -6.24 -10.08 14.91
N LYS A 191 -7.48 -10.57 15.09
CA LYS A 191 -8.29 -10.20 16.24
C LYS A 191 -7.60 -10.62 17.55
N ASN A 192 -7.01 -11.81 17.61
CA ASN A 192 -6.33 -12.29 18.81
C ASN A 192 -5.06 -11.48 19.13
N GLU A 193 -4.24 -11.19 18.12
CA GLU A 193 -2.97 -10.49 18.28
C GLU A 193 -3.15 -9.07 18.80
N TYR A 194 -4.09 -8.31 18.24
CA TYR A 194 -4.31 -6.90 18.58
C TYR A 194 -5.39 -6.69 19.65
N THR A 195 -5.76 -7.74 20.38
CA THR A 195 -6.58 -7.59 21.59
C THR A 195 -5.65 -7.41 22.79
N ASP A 196 -5.82 -6.32 23.54
CA ASP A 196 -5.14 -6.12 24.81
C ASP A 196 -5.80 -6.99 25.90
N TRP A 197 -5.26 -8.20 26.07
CA TRP A 197 -5.76 -9.18 27.03
C TRP A 197 -5.58 -8.78 28.50
N GLU A 198 -4.74 -7.77 28.79
CA GLU A 198 -4.59 -7.24 30.16
C GLU A 198 -5.80 -6.39 30.58
N LYS A 199 -6.58 -5.88 29.60
CA LYS A 199 -7.77 -5.07 29.84
C LYS A 199 -9.04 -5.78 29.36
N PRO A 200 -9.76 -6.51 30.23
CA PRO A 200 -10.96 -7.24 29.83
C PRO A 200 -12.12 -6.33 29.41
N VAL A 201 -12.20 -5.10 29.94
CA VAL A 201 -13.17 -4.09 29.50
C VAL A 201 -12.52 -3.16 28.50
N GLN A 202 -12.90 -3.29 27.23
CA GLN A 202 -12.39 -2.47 26.15
C GLN A 202 -13.25 -1.20 25.99
N ASN A 203 -12.65 -0.04 26.27
CA ASN A 203 -13.25 1.27 25.95
C ASN A 203 -13.30 1.46 24.42
N PRO A 204 -14.34 2.10 23.85
CA PRO A 204 -14.40 2.49 22.43
C PRO A 204 -13.11 3.08 21.84
N LEU A 205 -12.36 3.88 22.62
CA LEU A 205 -11.08 4.46 22.19
C LEU A 205 -9.96 3.42 22.12
N SER A 206 -9.95 2.44 23.03
CA SER A 206 -9.01 1.32 23.02
C SER A 206 -9.24 0.43 21.79
N VAL A 207 -10.51 0.15 21.48
CA VAL A 207 -10.88 -0.60 20.29
C VAL A 207 -10.48 0.13 19.01
N ARG A 208 -10.67 1.46 18.97
CA ARG A 208 -10.20 2.32 17.87
C ARG A 208 -8.68 2.21 17.69
N ASP A 209 -7.93 2.40 18.77
CA ASP A 209 -6.46 2.41 18.75
C ASP A 209 -5.91 1.05 18.28
N ALA A 210 -6.41 -0.05 18.83
CA ALA A 210 -6.07 -1.40 18.38
C ALA A 210 -6.43 -1.64 16.90
N THR A 211 -7.57 -1.10 16.44
CA THR A 211 -7.94 -1.22 15.02
C THR A 211 -6.98 -0.43 14.13
N LEU A 212 -6.56 0.76 14.55
CA LEU A 212 -5.57 1.56 13.83
C LEU A 212 -4.21 0.86 13.78
N GLU A 213 -3.80 0.18 14.85
CA GLU A 213 -2.57 -0.62 14.87
C GLU A 213 -2.63 -1.75 13.82
N VAL A 214 -3.69 -2.58 13.84
CA VAL A 214 -3.85 -3.68 12.85
C VAL A 214 -3.79 -3.17 11.42
N LEU A 215 -4.50 -2.08 11.13
CA LEU A 215 -4.57 -1.52 9.79
C LEU A 215 -3.23 -0.89 9.39
N SER A 216 -2.56 -0.17 10.29
CA SER A 216 -1.27 0.47 10.02
C SER A 216 -0.21 -0.57 9.68
N ASP A 217 -0.20 -1.66 10.44
CA ASP A 217 0.74 -2.76 10.24
C ASP A 217 0.45 -3.50 8.94
N GLY A 218 -0.82 -3.84 8.69
CA GLY A 218 -1.24 -4.57 7.50
C GLY A 218 -1.11 -3.79 6.19
N HIS A 219 -1.49 -2.51 6.17
CA HIS A 219 -1.46 -1.67 4.96
C HIS A 219 -0.06 -1.19 4.60
N THR A 220 0.74 -0.84 5.61
CA THR A 220 1.90 0.02 5.39
C THR A 220 3.15 -0.51 6.08
N ALA A 221 3.10 -0.78 7.40
CA ALA A 221 4.33 -1.10 8.14
C ALA A 221 4.95 -2.43 7.70
N ALA A 222 4.17 -3.52 7.72
CA ALA A 222 4.65 -4.84 7.32
C ALA A 222 5.14 -4.89 5.86
N PRO A 223 4.41 -4.39 4.85
CA PRO A 223 4.91 -4.39 3.47
C PRO A 223 6.14 -3.49 3.28
N LEU A 224 6.23 -2.34 3.96
CA LEU A 224 7.41 -1.47 3.86
C LEU A 224 8.65 -2.08 4.51
N ILE A 225 8.52 -2.64 5.72
CA ILE A 225 9.60 -3.37 6.40
C ILE A 225 10.02 -4.56 5.55
N ARG A 226 9.08 -5.26 4.90
CA ARG A 226 9.39 -6.37 4.00
C ARG A 226 10.19 -5.94 2.78
N ILE A 227 9.90 -4.79 2.14
CA ILE A 227 10.78 -4.26 1.08
C ILE A 227 12.18 -4.00 1.64
N GLY A 228 12.29 -3.32 2.78
CA GLY A 228 13.58 -3.03 3.41
C GLY A 228 14.38 -4.30 3.73
N TYR A 229 13.73 -5.33 4.26
CA TYR A 229 14.32 -6.62 4.54
C TYR A 229 14.82 -7.33 3.27
N LEU A 230 13.99 -7.38 2.22
CA LEU A 230 14.37 -7.99 0.94
C LEU A 230 15.52 -7.25 0.26
N HIS A 231 15.55 -5.92 0.35
CA HIS A 231 16.64 -5.10 -0.16
C HIS A 231 17.96 -5.36 0.59
N ALA A 232 17.90 -5.45 1.93
CA ALA A 232 19.06 -5.77 2.76
C ALA A 232 19.58 -7.20 2.53
N LEU A 233 18.68 -8.17 2.36
CA LEU A 233 19.04 -9.57 2.03
C LEU A 233 19.84 -9.68 0.72
N ARG A 234 19.60 -8.79 -0.24
CA ARG A 234 20.33 -8.74 -1.52
C ARG A 234 21.66 -7.98 -1.43
N GLY A 235 22.06 -7.55 -0.23
CA GLY A 235 23.31 -6.79 0.00
C GLY A 235 23.18 -5.28 -0.21
N GLY A 236 21.96 -4.76 -0.38
CA GLY A 236 21.73 -3.34 -0.58
C GLY A 236 21.86 -2.53 0.72
N LYS A 237 22.47 -1.34 0.62
CA LYS A 237 22.64 -0.45 1.77
C LYS A 237 21.30 0.15 2.18
N THR A 238 20.85 -0.21 3.38
CA THR A 238 19.48 0.03 3.83
C THR A 238 19.45 0.79 5.15
N PHE A 239 18.63 1.84 5.22
CA PHE A 239 18.39 2.65 6.40
C PHE A 239 16.91 2.65 6.74
N PHE A 240 16.59 2.48 8.03
CA PHE A 240 15.24 2.55 8.55
C PHE A 240 15.10 3.74 9.50
N LEU A 241 14.03 4.51 9.35
CA LEU A 241 13.66 5.61 10.23
C LEU A 241 12.24 5.41 10.79
N HIS A 242 12.05 5.64 12.08
CA HIS A 242 10.73 5.75 12.69
C HIS A 242 10.50 7.20 13.14
N PHE A 243 9.52 7.85 12.52
CA PHE A 243 9.15 9.23 12.78
C PHE A 243 8.09 9.29 13.88
N LEU A 244 8.50 9.83 15.04
CA LEU A 244 7.70 9.88 16.28
C LEU A 244 7.11 11.27 16.58
N HIS A 245 7.52 12.28 15.82
CA HIS A 245 7.12 13.66 16.07
C HIS A 245 5.68 13.89 15.61
N GLN A 246 4.93 14.65 16.40
CA GLN A 246 3.57 15.08 16.09
C GLN A 246 3.53 16.58 16.35
N SER A 247 3.02 17.35 15.38
CA SER A 247 2.93 18.80 15.51
C SER A 247 1.98 19.18 16.65
N GLY A 248 2.23 20.34 17.27
CA GLY A 248 1.38 20.88 18.34
C GLY A 248 0.10 21.56 17.83
N GLU A 249 -0.05 21.72 16.52
CA GLU A 249 -1.24 22.30 15.88
C GLU A 249 -2.37 21.25 15.88
N ARG A 250 -3.52 21.65 16.44
CA ARG A 250 -4.57 20.76 16.97
C ARG A 250 -5.66 20.39 15.95
N ASP A 251 -5.32 20.27 14.68
CA ASP A 251 -6.34 19.99 13.65
C ASP A 251 -6.85 18.54 13.69
N PHE A 252 -6.19 17.65 14.45
CA PHE A 252 -6.49 16.22 14.49
C PHE A 252 -6.47 15.62 15.92
N PRO A 253 -7.49 14.81 16.30
CA PRO A 253 -7.48 14.06 17.56
C PRO A 253 -6.24 13.17 17.70
N GLN A 254 -5.58 13.22 18.86
CA GLN A 254 -4.37 12.44 19.08
C GLN A 254 -4.69 10.99 19.50
N VAL A 255 -4.03 10.04 18.85
CA VAL A 255 -4.03 8.62 19.20
C VAL A 255 -2.91 8.35 20.20
N ARG A 256 -3.15 7.50 21.21
CA ARG A 256 -2.12 7.18 22.21
C ARG A 256 -0.98 6.40 21.56
N LYS A 257 0.25 6.82 21.88
CA LYS A 257 1.48 6.36 21.23
C LYS A 257 1.98 5.05 21.84
N HIS A 258 1.81 3.91 21.18
CA HIS A 258 2.65 2.73 21.41
C HIS A 258 2.96 2.04 20.07
N MET A 259 4.16 2.23 19.52
CA MET A 259 4.64 1.33 18.48
C MET A 259 5.33 0.15 19.18
N TYR A 260 4.67 -1.00 19.19
CA TYR A 260 5.33 -2.26 19.45
C TYR A 260 5.63 -2.90 18.11
N ILE A 261 6.91 -3.05 17.74
CA ILE A 261 7.28 -4.00 16.69
C ILE A 261 7.04 -5.38 17.31
N ARG A 262 5.82 -5.89 17.16
CA ARG A 262 5.45 -7.22 17.65
C ARG A 262 6.14 -8.26 16.75
N LYS A 263 6.86 -9.18 17.39
CA LYS A 263 7.69 -10.20 16.74
C LYS A 263 6.85 -11.26 16.04
#